data_AF-A0A1B3PR08-F1
#
_entry.id   AF-A0A1B3PR08-F1
#
_cell.length_a   1.000
_cell.length_b   1.000
_cell.length_c   1.000
_cell.angle_alpha   90.00
_cell.angle_beta   90.00
_cell.angle_gamma   90.00
#
_symmetry.space_group_name_H-M   'P 1'
#
loop_
_entity.id
_entity.type
_entity.pdbx_description
1 polymer ?
#
loop_
_entity_poly.entity_id
_entity_poly.type
_entity_poly.pdbx_seq_one_letter_code
_entity_poly.pdbx_strand_id
1 'polypeptide(L)'
;MTKTTLAKITTVRLPNELLERLEASAKADTRSISSEITKRLHLSFEAGRTALRDEFAAKAMQGFLSGHVAHYGHDNHWPYQALASEAYDMADAMLKAREGSAT
;
A
#
# COMPACT_ATOMS: atom_id res chain seq x y z
N MET A 1 -14.02 -11.92 -30.93
CA MET A 1 -12.69 -12.54 -30.82
C MET A 1 -12.23 -12.42 -29.38
N THR A 2 -12.26 -13.51 -28.62
CA THR A 2 -11.79 -13.55 -27.22
C THR A 2 -10.27 -13.49 -27.22
N LYS A 3 -9.71 -12.34 -26.80
CA LYS A 3 -8.27 -12.20 -26.53
C LYS A 3 -7.96 -13.02 -25.28
N THR A 4 -7.55 -14.28 -25.46
CA THR A 4 -6.98 -15.08 -24.38
C THR A 4 -5.54 -14.62 -24.17
N THR A 5 -5.35 -13.69 -23.23
CA THR A 5 -4.02 -13.28 -22.78
C THR A 5 -3.36 -14.47 -22.07
N LEU A 6 -2.36 -15.09 -22.70
CA LEU A 6 -1.57 -16.17 -22.09
C LEU A 6 -0.85 -15.63 -20.85
N ALA A 7 -1.16 -16.18 -19.68
CA ALA A 7 -0.47 -15.82 -18.44
C ALA A 7 1.02 -16.19 -18.56
N LYS A 8 1.92 -15.21 -18.43
CA LYS A 8 3.36 -15.42 -18.43
C LYS A 8 3.74 -16.28 -17.22
N ILE A 9 4.16 -17.52 -17.47
CA ILE A 9 4.63 -18.43 -16.41
C ILE A 9 6.05 -18.01 -16.02
N THR A 10 6.25 -17.69 -14.74
CA THR A 10 7.56 -17.33 -14.17
C THR A 10 7.98 -18.40 -13.18
N THR A 11 9.18 -18.95 -13.36
CA THR A 11 9.77 -19.91 -12.42
C THR A 11 10.62 -19.16 -11.39
N VAL A 12 10.41 -19.42 -10.10
CA VAL A 12 11.14 -18.79 -8.99
C VAL A 12 11.87 -19.87 -8.21
N ARG A 13 13.16 -19.67 -7.91
CA ARG A 13 13.89 -20.55 -6.98
C ARG A 13 13.71 -20.04 -5.55
N LEU A 14 13.22 -20.91 -4.69
CA LEU A 14 13.00 -20.63 -3.27
C LEU A 14 13.85 -21.58 -2.42
N PRO A 15 14.35 -21.14 -1.26
CA PRO A 15 14.91 -22.05 -0.26
C PRO A 15 13.88 -23.09 0.19
N ASN A 16 14.32 -24.32 0.47
CA ASN A 16 13.42 -25.44 0.82
C ASN A 16 12.51 -25.11 2.01
N GLU A 17 13.04 -24.48 3.06
CA GLU A 17 12.26 -24.07 4.24
C GLU A 17 11.08 -23.15 3.87
N LEU A 18 11.27 -22.28 2.88
CA LEU A 18 10.27 -21.32 2.46
C LEU A 18 9.19 -22.01 1.61
N LEU A 19 9.59 -22.98 0.79
CA LEU A 19 8.67 -23.82 0.03
C LEU A 19 7.79 -24.66 0.97
N GLU A 20 8.38 -25.32 1.97
CA GLU A 20 7.64 -26.12 2.95
C GLU A 20 6.60 -25.28 3.71
N ARG A 21 6.97 -24.06 4.11
CA ARG A 21 6.04 -23.12 4.76
C ARG A 21 4.91 -22.68 3.83
N LEU A 22 5.18 -22.50 2.53
CA LEU A 22 4.15 -22.17 1.54
C LEU A 22 3.20 -23.34 1.30
N GLU A 23 3.72 -24.56 1.21
CA GLU A 23 2.93 -25.78 1.05
C GLU A 23 2.01 -26.03 2.24
N ALA A 24 2.54 -25.90 3.45
CA ALA A 24 1.75 -26.03 4.68
C ALA A 24 0.59 -25.02 4.72
N SER A 25 0.89 -23.76 4.38
CA SER A 25 -0.12 -22.68 4.33
C SER A 25 -1.15 -22.89 3.23
N ALA A 26 -0.72 -23.31 2.04
CA ALA A 26 -1.61 -23.57 0.91
C ALA A 26 -2.56 -24.75 1.22
N LYS A 27 -2.05 -25.80 1.87
CA LYS A 27 -2.84 -26.94 2.31
C LYS A 27 -3.87 -26.57 3.38
N ALA A 28 -3.49 -25.73 4.35
CA ALA A 28 -4.40 -25.25 5.39
C ALA A 28 -5.58 -24.45 4.78
N ASP A 29 -5.30 -23.63 3.77
CA ASP A 29 -6.31 -22.78 3.12
C ASP A 29 -7.02 -23.46 1.94
N THR A 30 -6.76 -24.74 1.66
CA THR A 30 -7.28 -25.49 0.49
C THR A 30 -7.01 -24.77 -0.85
N ARG A 31 -5.81 -24.20 -0.99
CA ARG A 31 -5.37 -23.43 -2.18
C ARG A 31 -4.20 -24.11 -2.88
N SER A 32 -4.00 -23.80 -4.15
CA SER A 32 -2.75 -24.14 -4.84
C SER A 32 -1.61 -23.24 -4.35
N ILE A 33 -0.38 -23.75 -4.40
CA ILE A 33 0.83 -22.99 -4.04
C ILE A 33 0.91 -21.70 -4.87
N SER A 34 0.62 -21.76 -6.17
CA SER A 34 0.61 -20.59 -7.06
C SER A 34 -0.42 -19.54 -6.63
N SER A 35 -1.61 -19.96 -6.20
CA SER A 35 -2.62 -19.04 -5.68
C SER A 35 -2.18 -18.41 -4.35
N GLU A 36 -1.50 -19.16 -3.49
CA GLU A 36 -1.01 -18.64 -2.21
C GLU A 36 0.15 -17.65 -2.39
N ILE A 37 1.09 -17.95 -3.30
CA ILE A 37 2.16 -17.03 -3.68
C ILE A 37 1.57 -15.72 -4.22
N THR A 38 0.57 -15.80 -5.10
CA THR A 38 -0.07 -14.61 -5.69
C THR A 38 -0.73 -13.75 -4.61
N LYS A 39 -1.45 -14.37 -3.67
CA LYS A 39 -2.05 -13.66 -2.53
C LYS A 39 -1.00 -12.96 -1.69
N ARG A 40 0.09 -13.65 -1.31
CA ARG A 40 1.13 -13.06 -0.47
C ARG A 40 1.86 -11.91 -1.16
N LEU A 41 2.14 -12.05 -2.45
CA LEU A 41 2.71 -10.96 -3.25
C LEU A 41 1.77 -9.77 -3.28
N HIS A 42 0.48 -9.99 -3.54
CA HIS A 42 -0.52 -8.92 -3.54
C HIS A 42 -0.56 -8.20 -2.19
N LEU A 43 -0.66 -8.94 -1.09
CA LEU A 43 -0.63 -8.39 0.27
C LEU A 43 0.68 -7.62 0.55
N SER A 44 1.83 -8.10 0.08
CA SER A 44 3.09 -7.37 0.26
C SER A 44 3.13 -6.03 -0.49
N PHE A 45 2.53 -5.96 -1.68
CA PHE A 45 2.43 -4.72 -2.44
C PHE A 45 1.42 -3.76 -1.80
N GLU A 46 0.29 -4.26 -1.31
CA GLU A 46 -0.70 -3.46 -0.60
C GLU A 46 -0.14 -2.92 0.72
N ALA A 47 0.50 -3.76 1.53
CA ALA A 47 1.12 -3.35 2.78
C ALA A 47 2.18 -2.26 2.55
N GLY A 48 3.02 -2.42 1.52
CA GLY A 48 3.99 -1.39 1.13
C GLY A 48 3.34 -0.08 0.67
N ARG A 49 2.24 -0.16 -0.08
CA ARG A 49 1.49 1.02 -0.52
C ARG A 49 0.82 1.75 0.65
N THR A 50 0.17 1.02 1.55
CA THR A 50 -0.46 1.60 2.74
C THR A 50 0.57 2.25 3.65
N ALA A 51 1.69 1.59 3.92
CA ALA A 51 2.77 2.16 4.74
C ALA A 51 3.32 3.48 4.14
N LEU A 52 3.52 3.52 2.81
CA LEU A 52 3.99 4.72 2.13
C LEU A 52 2.94 5.84 2.12
N ARG A 53 1.66 5.48 1.97
CA ARG A 53 0.53 6.42 2.05
C ARG A 53 0.47 7.09 3.43
N ASP A 54 0.58 6.30 4.49
CA ASP A 54 0.56 6.78 5.87
C ASP A 54 1.78 7.68 6.16
N GLU A 55 2.95 7.37 5.58
CA GLU A 55 4.14 8.22 5.69
C GLU A 55 3.93 9.60 5.04
N PHE A 56 3.37 9.65 3.83
CA PHE A 56 3.05 10.93 3.17
C PHE A 56 1.99 11.72 3.93
N ALA A 57 0.93 11.05 4.40
CA ALA A 57 -0.10 11.70 5.20
C ALA A 57 0.46 12.28 6.50
N ALA A 58 1.33 11.54 7.21
CA ALA A 58 1.97 12.04 8.42
C ALA A 58 2.82 13.29 8.17
N LYS A 59 3.56 13.33 7.04
CA LYS A 59 4.36 14.50 6.64
C LYS A 59 3.49 15.70 6.27
N ALA A 60 2.41 15.49 5.53
CA ALA A 60 1.45 16.55 5.20
C ALA A 60 0.80 17.11 6.48
N MET A 61 0.37 16.22 7.38
CA MET A 61 -0.20 16.58 8.68
C MET A 61 0.74 17.44 9.52
N GLN A 62 2.04 17.13 9.54
CA GLN A 62 3.03 17.95 10.25
C GLN A 62 3.00 19.41 9.76
N GLY A 63 2.94 19.64 8.45
CA GLY A 63 2.85 20.97 7.86
C GLY A 63 1.55 21.68 8.23
N PHE A 64 0.42 20.98 8.12
CA PHE A 64 -0.89 21.53 8.46
C PHE A 64 -1.00 21.92 9.94
N LEU A 65 -0.57 21.06 10.87
CA LEU A 65 -0.59 21.35 12.29
C LEU A 65 0.35 22.51 12.65
N SER A 66 1.54 22.56 12.05
CA SER A 66 2.47 23.68 12.27
C SER A 66 1.88 25.01 11.80
N GLY A 67 1.25 25.03 10.62
CA GLY A 67 0.59 26.23 10.09
C GLY A 67 -0.62 26.64 10.91
N HIS A 68 -1.44 25.66 11.32
CA HIS A 68 -2.61 25.86 12.17
C HIS A 68 -2.23 26.53 13.50
N VAL A 69 -1.25 25.96 14.22
CA VAL A 69 -0.82 26.49 15.51
C VAL A 69 -0.16 27.87 15.36
N ALA A 70 0.63 28.08 14.30
CA ALA A 70 1.28 29.36 14.06
C ALA A 70 0.28 30.49 13.78
N HIS A 71 -0.86 30.20 13.16
CA HIS A 71 -1.84 31.21 12.76
C HIS A 71 -3.00 31.36 13.77
N TYR A 72 -3.52 30.25 14.29
CA TYR A 72 -4.71 30.21 15.16
C TYR A 72 -4.38 29.84 16.62
N GLY A 73 -3.12 29.60 16.96
CA GLY A 73 -2.73 29.19 18.32
C GLY A 73 -3.29 27.81 18.68
N HIS A 74 -3.81 27.67 19.90
CA HIS A 74 -4.38 26.40 20.39
C HIS A 74 -5.88 26.26 20.13
N ASP A 75 -6.50 27.25 19.46
CA ASP A 75 -7.92 27.18 19.13
C ASP A 75 -8.16 26.10 18.08
N ASN A 76 -9.21 25.31 18.28
CA ASN A 76 -9.62 24.25 17.35
C ASN A 76 -10.38 24.85 16.14
N HIS A 77 -9.73 25.78 15.42
CA HIS A 77 -10.31 26.44 14.25
C HIS A 77 -10.52 25.46 13.08
N TRP A 78 -9.63 24.48 12.95
CA TRP A 78 -9.70 23.42 11.95
C TRP A 78 -9.87 22.07 12.66
N PRO A 79 -11.03 21.41 12.50
CA PRO A 79 -11.25 20.10 13.09
C PRO A 79 -10.17 19.10 12.66
N TYR A 80 -9.57 18.38 13.60
CA TYR A 80 -8.49 17.42 13.30
C TYR A 80 -8.89 16.35 12.28
N GLN A 81 -10.16 15.96 12.24
CA GLN A 81 -10.68 15.01 11.24
C GLN A 81 -10.59 15.56 9.82
N ALA A 82 -10.82 16.87 9.62
CA ALA A 82 -10.69 17.51 8.33
C ALA A 82 -9.22 17.57 7.90
N LEU A 83 -8.32 17.96 8.81
CA LEU A 83 -6.87 17.97 8.55
C LEU A 83 -6.33 16.58 8.22
N ALA A 84 -6.85 15.54 8.88
CA ALA A 84 -6.50 14.15 8.58
C ALA A 84 -6.95 13.74 7.19
N SER A 85 -8.18 14.10 6.80
CA SER A 85 -8.68 13.84 5.45
C SER A 85 -7.80 14.51 4.40
N GLU A 86 -7.51 15.80 4.55
CA GLU A 86 -6.69 16.53 3.57
C GLU A 86 -5.26 15.99 3.48
N ALA A 87 -4.69 15.53 4.59
CA ALA A 87 -3.38 14.91 4.60
C ALA A 87 -3.36 13.60 3.79
N TYR A 88 -4.42 12.80 3.88
CA TYR A 88 -4.57 11.60 3.05
C TYR A 88 -4.84 11.92 1.58
N ASP A 89 -5.61 12.97 1.27
CA ASP A 89 -5.82 13.41 -0.11
C ASP A 89 -4.49 13.83 -0.75
N MET A 90 -3.61 14.51 0.01
CA MET A 90 -2.26 14.84 -0.44
C MET A 90 -1.40 13.59 -0.68
N ALA A 91 -1.46 12.61 0.24
CA ALA A 91 -0.75 11.34 0.08
C ALA A 91 -1.19 10.59 -1.18
N ASP A 92 -2.49 10.53 -1.45
CA ASP A 92 -3.06 9.89 -2.63
C ASP A 92 -2.66 10.62 -3.91
N ALA A 93 -2.61 11.96 -3.90
CA ALA A 93 -2.08 12.76 -5.01
C ALA A 93 -0.61 12.47 -5.30
N MET A 94 0.24 12.35 -4.27
CA MET A 94 1.66 12.02 -4.42
C MET A 94 1.87 10.61 -4.99
N LEU A 95 1.11 9.62 -4.51
CA LEU A 95 1.15 8.25 -5.03
C LEU A 95 0.76 8.22 -6.51
N LYS A 96 -0.31 8.92 -6.88
CA LYS A 96 -0.76 9.02 -8.27
C LYS A 96 0.28 9.69 -9.16
N ALA A 97 0.91 10.77 -8.69
CA ALA A 97 1.98 11.45 -9.42
C ALA A 97 3.18 10.53 -9.68
N ARG A 98 3.54 9.71 -8.68
CA ARG A 98 4.61 8.71 -8.80
C ARG A 98 4.31 7.60 -9.81
N GLU A 99 3.07 7.15 -9.88
CA GLU A 99 2.64 6.17 -10.90
C GLU A 99 2.72 6.76 -12.31
N GLY A 100 2.40 8.06 -12.46
CA GLY A 100 2.53 8.78 -13.73
C GLY A 100 3.96 9.09 -14.14
N SER A 101 4.91 9.16 -13.20
CA SER A 101 6.33 9.44 -13.46
C SER A 101 7.16 8.19 -13.81
N ALA A 102 6.55 7.00 -13.83
CA ALA A 102 7.23 5.73 -14.11
C ALA A 102 7.32 5.38 -15.61
N THR A 103 7.19 6.38 -16.50
CA THR A 103 7.38 6.31 -17.95
C THR A 103 8.79 6.67 -18.35
#